data_AF-A0A2V8GHG2-F1
#
_entry.id   AF-A0A2V8GHG2-F1
#
_cell.length_a   1.000
_cell.length_b   1.000
_cell.length_c   1.000
_cell.angle_alpha   90.00
_cell.angle_beta   90.00
_cell.angle_gamma   90.00
#
_symmetry.space_group_name_H-M   'P 1'
#
loop_
_entity.id
_entity.type
_entity.pdbx_description
1 polymer ?
#
loop_
_entity_poly.entity_id
_entity_poly.type
_entity_poly.pdbx_seq_one_letter_code
_entity_poly.pdbx_strand_id
1 'polypeptide(L)' 'MSIVVIAEQRQGKLNRATWETVAAAQQLAGAGTPIAIVVAGSGVGAVASELAAAQVKEIVTI' A
#
# COMPACT_ATOMS: atom_id res chain seq x y z
N MET A 1 1.25 11.87 -12.99
CA MET A 1 0.58 12.00 -11.67
C MET A 1 0.43 10.60 -11.09
N SER A 2 0.65 10.39 -9.80
CA SER A 2 0.48 9.10 -9.12
C SER A 2 -0.12 9.32 -7.73
N ILE A 3 -0.87 8.33 -7.23
CA ILE A 3 -1.33 8.30 -5.84
C ILE A 3 -0.35 7.47 -5.02
N VAL A 4 0.06 8.00 -3.86
CA VAL A 4 0.94 7.29 -2.93
C VAL A 4 0.16 7.00 -1.67
N VAL A 5 0.08 5.72 -1.30
CA VAL A 5 -0.48 5.26 -0.03
C VAL A 5 0.66 4.97 0.93
N ILE A 6 0.60 5.52 2.14
CA ILE A 6 1.53 5.17 3.22
C ILE A 6 0.87 4.08 4.06
N ALA A 7 1.41 2.87 3.99
CA ALA A 7 0.92 1.72 4.75
C ALA A 7 1.39 1.79 6.19
N GLU A 8 0.46 1.64 7.12
CA GLU A 8 0.75 1.53 8.54
C GLU A 8 0.81 0.06 8.94
N GLN A 9 1.86 -0.30 9.68
CA GLN A 9 2.02 -1.63 10.26
C GLN A 9 2.53 -1.54 11.69
N ARG A 10 2.23 -2.57 12.49
CA ARG A 10 2.81 -2.78 13.81
C ARG A 10 3.17 -4.25 13.96
N GLN A 11 4.43 -4.52 14.29
CA GLN A 11 4.94 -5.87 14.51
C GLN A 11 4.67 -6.83 13.33
N GLY A 12 4.86 -6.36 12.09
CA GLY A 12 4.69 -7.18 10.90
C GLY A 12 3.23 -7.48 10.57
N LYS A 13 2.29 -6.69 11.11
CA LYS A 13 0.86 -6.77 10.80
C LYS A 13 0.37 -5.41 10.30
N LEU A 14 -0.35 -5.41 9.18
CA LEU A 14 -0.98 -4.20 8.65
C LEU A 14 -2.08 -3.70 9.60
N ASN A 15 -2.14 -2.38 9.78
CA ASN A 15 -3.32 -1.73 10.31
C ASN A 15 -4.43 -1.82 9.25
N ARG A 16 -5.67 -2.10 9.67
CA ARG A 16 -6.85 -2.16 8.80
C ARG A 16 -7.07 -0.86 8.01
N ALA A 17 -6.71 0.28 8.59
CA ALA A 17 -6.80 1.58 7.92
C ALA A 17 -5.98 1.64 6.61
N THR A 18 -4.92 0.85 6.48
CA THR A 18 -4.15 0.73 5.23
C THR A 18 -5.04 0.21 4.10
N TRP A 19 -5.85 -0.82 4.35
CA TRP A 19 -6.74 -1.40 3.34
C TRP A 19 -7.85 -0.43 2.92
N GLU A 20 -8.37 0.35 3.87
CA GLU A 20 -9.36 1.40 3.59
C GLU A 20 -8.74 2.50 2.72
N THR A 21 -7.48 2.86 2.99
CA THR A 21 -6.74 3.87 2.20
C THR A 21 -6.42 3.35 0.79
N VAL A 22 -6.05 2.08 0.64
CA VAL A 22 -5.85 1.43 -0.65
C VAL A 22 -7.14 1.43 -1.48
N ALA A 23 -8.27 1.06 -0.87
CA ALA A 23 -9.57 1.06 -1.55
C ALA A 23 -9.96 2.49 -2.00
N ALA A 24 -9.75 3.50 -1.16
CA ALA A 24 -9.98 4.89 -1.53
C ALA A 24 -9.05 5.34 -2.68
N ALA A 25 -7.78 4.95 -2.65
CA ALA A 25 -6.84 5.23 -3.72
C ALA A 25 -7.28 4.61 -5.06
N GLN A 26 -7.79 3.37 -5.05
CA GLN A 26 -8.33 2.71 -6.24
C GLN A 26 -9.55 3.44 -6.83
N GLN A 27 -10.45 3.90 -5.96
CA GLN A 27 -11.61 4.68 -6.39
C GLN A 27 -11.21 6.03 -7.00
N LEU A 28 -10.23 6.72 -6.40
CA LEU A 28 -9.72 8.00 -6.91
C LEU A 28 -8.89 7.84 -8.18
N ALA A 29 -8.13 6.75 -8.29
CA ALA A 29 -7.25 6.50 -9.42
C ALA A 29 -8.00 6.23 -10.73
N GLY A 30 -9.18 5.63 -10.63
CA GLY A 30 -9.89 5.09 -11.79
C GLY A 30 -9.00 4.15 -12.60
N ALA A 31 -9.11 4.19 -13.93
CA ALA A 31 -8.31 3.35 -14.82
C ALA A 31 -6.93 3.95 -15.19
N GLY A 32 -6.64 5.18 -14.80
CA GLY A 32 -5.55 5.96 -15.42
C GLY A 32 -4.42 6.36 -14.49
N THR A 33 -4.62 6.35 -13.17
CA THR A 33 -3.61 6.84 -12.22
C THR A 33 -2.92 5.67 -11.53
N PRO A 34 -1.59 5.52 -11.66
CA PRO A 34 -0.88 4.47 -10.94
C PRO A 34 -0.88 4.73 -9.43
N ILE A 35 -1.00 3.66 -8.66
CA ILE A 35 -0.93 3.66 -7.20
C ILE A 35 0.39 3.02 -6.78
N ALA A 36 1.14 3.70 -5.92
CA ALA A 36 2.30 3.15 -5.22
C ALA A 36 1.97 3.03 -3.72
N ILE A 37 2.47 1.98 -3.07
CA ILE A 37 2.34 1.82 -1.62
C ILE A 37 3.73 1.89 -0.99
N VAL A 38 3.90 2.73 0.02
CA VAL A 38 5.13 2.82 0.82
C VAL A 38 4.91 2.13 2.16
N VAL A 39 5.78 1.20 2.51
CA VAL A 39 5.76 0.51 3.80
C VAL A 39 7.04 0.86 4.56
N ALA A 40 6.89 1.52 5.72
CA ALA A 40 8.02 1.91 6.55
C ALA A 40 8.27 0.93 7.69
N GLY A 41 9.54 0.60 7.93
CA GLY A 41 10.02 -0.12 9.11
C GLY A 41 10.87 -1.35 8.80
N SER A 42 11.39 -1.98 9.86
CA SER A 42 12.19 -3.20 9.77
C SER A 42 11.33 -4.45 9.63
N GLY A 43 11.77 -5.43 8.83
CA GLY A 43 11.11 -6.73 8.71
C GLY A 43 9.76 -6.68 7.98
N VAL A 44 9.54 -5.68 7.13
CA VAL A 44 8.26 -5.43 6.45
C VAL A 44 8.00 -6.32 5.22
N GLY A 45 8.86 -7.32 4.95
CA GLY A 45 8.72 -8.18 3.77
C GLY A 45 7.37 -8.90 3.70
N ALA A 46 6.90 -9.45 4.83
CA ALA A 46 5.62 -10.17 4.89
C ALA A 46 4.42 -9.26 4.57
N VAL A 47 4.39 -8.04 5.14
CA VAL A 47 3.31 -7.08 4.87
C VAL A 47 3.38 -6.50 3.45
N ALA A 48 4.58 -6.33 2.89
CA ALA A 48 4.74 -5.94 1.50
C ALA A 48 4.23 -7.03 0.55
N SER A 49 4.47 -8.31 0.86
CA SER A 49 3.90 -9.44 0.11
C SER A 49 2.36 -9.50 0.22
N GLU A 50 1.80 -9.19 1.39
CA GLU A 50 0.35 -9.08 1.57
C GLU A 50 -0.26 -7.97 0.69
N LEU A 51 0.39 -6.79 0.67
CA LEU A 51 -0.03 -5.64 -0.16
C LEU A 51 0.10 -5.88 -1.66
N ALA A 52 0.95 -6.81 -2.11
CA ALA A 52 1.11 -7.14 -3.52
C ALA A 52 -0.19 -7.68 -4.15
N ALA A 53 -1.14 -8.14 -3.35
CA ALA A 53 -2.47 -8.53 -3.80
C ALA A 53 -3.35 -7.33 -4.24
N ALA A 54 -2.97 -6.10 -3.94
CA ALA A 54 -3.81 -4.91 -4.06
C ALA A 54 -3.91 -4.28 -5.47
N GLN A 55 -3.48 -4.97 -6.54
CA GLN A 55 -3.45 -4.43 -7.92
C GLN A 55 -2.84 -3.01 -7.99
N VAL A 56 -1.66 -2.84 -7.38
CA VAL A 56 -0.91 -1.57 -7.38
C VAL A 56 0.29 -1.66 -8.32
N LYS A 57 0.83 -0.51 -8.72
CA LYS A 57 1.97 -0.45 -9.64
C LYS A 57 3.26 -0.91 -8.96
N GLU A 58 3.50 -0.45 -7.74
CA GLU A 58 4.73 -0.75 -7.01
C GLU A 58 4.54 -0.67 -5.50
N ILE A 59 5.38 -1.41 -4.78
CA ILE A 59 5.48 -1.38 -3.33
C ILE A 59 6.92 -1.03 -2.98
N VAL A 60 7.08 0.03 -2.20
CA VAL A 60 8.38 0.55 -1.78
C VAL A 60 8.54 0.30 -0.29
N THR A 61 9.58 -0.44 0.10
CA THR A 61 9.92 -0.65 1.51
C THR A 61 11.05 0.29 1.91
N ILE A 62 10.90 0.99 3.04
CA ILE A 62 11.87 1.95 3.59
C ILE A 62 12.13 1.75 5.08
#